data_AF-A0A0V1FU58-F1
#
_entry.id   AF-A0A0V1FU58-F1
#
_cell.length_a   1.000
_cell.length_b   1.000
_cell.length_c   1.000
_cell.angle_alpha   90.00
_cell.angle_beta   90.00
_cell.angle_gamma   90.00
#
_symmetry.space_group_name_H-M   'P 1'
#
loop_
_entity.id
_entity.type
_entity.pdbx_description
1 polymer ?
#
loop_
_entity_poly.entity_id
_entity_poly.type
_entity_poly.pdbx_seq_one_letter_code
_entity_poly.pdbx_strand_id
1 'polypeptide(L)'
;MAESRVEKIGSIFSRITGLLKSGSMKPNDRPIWYDVYAAFPPKFDPHFDRPPVDAVQREIIYAEDFIRARFFKEFKNPGVFNLFSSRGMPASER
;
A
#
# COMPACT_ATOMS: atom_id res chain seq x y z
N MET A 1 5.07 33.82 3.80
CA MET A 1 5.63 32.49 3.50
C MET A 1 5.16 32.12 2.11
N ALA A 2 6.05 31.77 1.19
CA ALA A 2 5.64 31.31 -0.14
C ALA A 2 5.16 29.85 -0.01
N GLU A 3 3.86 29.63 -0.19
CA GLU A 3 3.23 28.32 -0.13
C GLU A 3 2.72 27.93 -1.52
N SER A 4 2.90 26.67 -1.91
CA SER A 4 2.33 26.13 -3.15
C SER A 4 1.13 25.24 -2.83
N ARG A 5 -0.04 25.59 -3.38
CA ARG A 5 -1.30 24.84 -3.24
C ARG A 5 -1.62 23.94 -4.43
N VAL A 6 -0.69 23.77 -5.35
CA VAL A 6 -0.89 23.02 -6.58
C VAL A 6 -0.70 21.53 -6.31
N GLU A 7 -1.78 20.77 -6.22
CA GLU A 7 -1.77 19.35 -5.88
C GLU A 7 -1.43 18.44 -7.05
N LYS A 8 -1.81 18.82 -8.28
CA LYS A 8 -1.68 17.98 -9.48
C LYS A 8 -0.30 17.99 -10.13
N ILE A 9 0.62 18.82 -9.65
CA ILE A 9 1.96 18.99 -10.25
C ILE A 9 3.03 18.53 -9.27
N GLY A 10 3.71 17.44 -9.61
CA GLY A 10 4.78 16.87 -8.77
C GLY A 10 4.28 16.39 -7.41
N SER A 11 5.22 16.17 -6.48
CA SER A 11 4.94 15.83 -5.09
C SER A 11 5.10 17.05 -4.18
N ILE A 12 4.61 16.94 -2.94
CA ILE A 12 4.86 17.97 -1.91
C ILE A 12 6.38 18.19 -1.70
N PHE A 13 7.17 17.12 -1.81
CA PHE A 13 8.61 17.16 -1.61
C PHE A 13 9.32 17.90 -2.75
N SER A 14 8.96 17.61 -4.00
CA SER A 14 9.55 18.30 -5.15
C SER A 14 9.20 19.79 -5.15
N ARG A 15 7.97 20.15 -4.78
CA ARG A 15 7.52 21.55 -4.67
C ARG A 15 8.28 22.33 -3.60
N ILE A 16 8.40 21.80 -2.39
CA ILE A 16 9.15 22.47 -1.31
C ILE A 16 10.64 22.56 -1.65
N THR A 17 11.21 21.49 -2.22
CA THR A 17 12.60 21.51 -2.68
C THR A 17 12.83 22.58 -3.75
N GLY A 18 11.87 22.77 -4.66
CA GLY A 18 11.89 23.86 -5.63
C GLY A 18 11.87 25.24 -4.99
N LEU A 19 10.97 25.47 -4.02
CA LEU A 19 10.87 26.74 -3.30
C LEU A 19 12.13 27.06 -2.48
N LEU A 20 12.77 26.05 -1.89
CA LEU A 20 14.04 26.20 -1.18
C LEU A 20 15.17 26.55 -2.15
N LYS A 21 15.25 25.87 -3.31
CA LYS A 21 16.27 26.11 -4.34
C LYS A 21 16.13 27.48 -5.00
N SER A 22 14.91 27.96 -5.22
CA SER A 22 14.64 29.27 -5.81
C SER A 22 14.84 30.43 -4.81
N GLY A 23 15.09 30.14 -3.53
CA GLY A 23 15.16 31.14 -2.46
C GLY A 23 13.80 31.75 -2.09
N SER A 24 12.70 31.24 -2.65
CA SER A 24 11.34 31.70 -2.34
C SER A 24 10.89 31.25 -0.93
N MET A 25 11.53 30.19 -0.39
CA MET A 25 11.39 29.73 0.99
C MET A 25 12.77 29.75 1.66
N LYS A 26 12.84 30.30 2.89
CA LYS A 26 14.09 30.27 3.66
C LYS A 26 14.37 28.85 4.16
N PRO A 27 15.63 28.41 4.26
CA PRO A 27 15.97 27.09 4.80
C PRO A 27 15.40 26.83 6.20
N ASN A 28 15.35 27.86 7.05
CA ASN A 28 14.78 27.75 8.41
C ASN A 28 13.25 27.62 8.43
N ASP A 29 12.58 28.00 7.35
CA ASP A 29 11.12 27.91 7.22
C ASP A 29 10.69 26.56 6.61
N ARG A 30 11.63 25.64 6.37
CA ARG A 30 11.30 24.32 5.82
C ARG A 30 10.47 23.52 6.83
N PRO A 31 9.51 22.69 6.36
CA PRO A 31 8.72 21.86 7.26
C PRO A 31 9.58 20.83 8.02
N ILE A 32 9.18 20.51 9.25
CA ILE A 32 9.88 19.55 10.12
C ILE A 32 10.04 18.18 9.46
N TRP A 33 9.04 17.74 8.68
CA TRP A 33 9.07 16.45 8.00
C TRP A 33 10.06 16.39 6.82
N TYR A 34 10.55 17.53 6.32
CA TYR A 34 11.38 17.60 5.11
C TYR A 34 12.65 16.75 5.23
N ASP A 35 13.33 16.85 6.37
CA ASP A 35 14.58 16.12 6.62
C ASP A 35 14.35 14.61 6.74
N VAL A 36 13.23 14.21 7.33
CA VAL A 36 12.83 12.80 7.42
C VAL A 36 12.58 12.23 6.03
N TYR A 37 11.85 12.96 5.19
CA TYR A 37 11.58 12.55 3.80
C TYR A 37 12.86 12.48 2.97
N ALA A 38 13.77 13.45 3.13
CA ALA A 38 15.04 13.48 2.41
C ALA A 38 15.97 12.32 2.81
N ALA A 39 15.97 11.94 4.10
CA ALA A 39 16.78 10.82 4.61
C ALA A 39 16.18 9.45 4.26
N PHE A 40 14.85 9.33 4.31
CA PHE A 40 14.12 8.08 4.10
C PHE A 40 13.01 8.28 3.07
N PRO A 41 13.35 8.48 1.78
CA PRO A 41 12.35 8.69 0.75
C PRO A 41 11.47 7.43 0.58
N PRO A 42 10.18 7.59 0.29
CA PRO A 42 9.32 6.46 -0.03
C PRO A 42 9.78 5.79 -1.33
N LYS A 43 9.40 4.52 -1.51
CA LYS A 43 9.70 3.77 -2.75
C LYS A 43 9.09 4.44 -3.99
N PHE A 44 7.90 5.02 -3.83
CA PHE A 44 7.19 5.75 -4.88
C PHE A 44 6.84 7.13 -4.33
N ASP A 45 7.20 8.18 -5.08
CA ASP A 45 6.89 9.56 -4.70
C ASP A 45 5.37 9.81 -4.92
N PRO A 46 4.63 10.40 -3.96
CA PRO A 46 3.19 10.65 -4.09
C PRO A 46 2.90 11.75 -5.12
N HIS A 47 2.83 11.33 -6.38
CA HIS A 47 2.42 12.15 -7.50
C HIS A 47 0.93 11.98 -7.78
N PHE A 48 0.33 13.03 -8.33
CA PHE A 48 -1.02 12.94 -8.87
C PHE A 48 -0.96 12.27 -10.25
N ASP A 49 -1.11 10.95 -10.26
CA ASP A 49 -1.14 10.17 -11.50
C ASP A 49 -2.57 9.96 -12.00
N ARG A 50 -2.70 9.77 -13.31
CA ARG A 50 -3.96 9.33 -13.91
C ARG A 50 -4.29 7.94 -13.35
N PRO A 51 -5.53 7.67 -12.89
CA PRO A 51 -5.89 6.36 -12.39
C PRO A 51 -5.57 5.30 -13.46
N PRO A 52 -4.89 4.21 -13.08
CA PRO A 52 -4.55 3.16 -14.03
C PRO A 52 -5.84 2.54 -14.57
N VAL A 53 -5.78 2.06 -15.82
CA VAL A 53 -6.83 1.16 -16.34
C VAL A 53 -6.82 -0.09 -15.47
N ASP A 54 -8.00 -0.56 -15.05
CA ASP A 54 -8.15 -1.71 -14.16
C ASP A 54 -7.25 -2.86 -14.62
N ALA A 55 -6.24 -3.17 -13.82
CA ALA A 55 -5.37 -4.30 -14.10
C ALA A 55 -6.20 -5.57 -13.95
N VAL A 56 -5.97 -6.55 -14.84
CA VAL A 56 -6.61 -7.86 -14.73
C VAL A 56 -6.04 -8.55 -13.49
N GLN A 57 -6.75 -8.41 -12.36
CA GLN A 57 -6.42 -9.08 -11.11
C GLN A 57 -6.61 -10.58 -11.31
N ARG A 58 -5.52 -11.36 -11.15
CA ARG A 58 -5.59 -12.81 -11.25
C ARG A 58 -6.15 -13.41 -9.97
N GLU A 59 -6.94 -14.46 -10.10
CA GLU A 59 -7.38 -15.28 -8.97
C GLU A 59 -6.18 -16.01 -8.34
N ILE A 60 -6.20 -16.12 -7.01
CA ILE A 60 -5.18 -16.85 -6.25
C ILE A 60 -5.73 -18.26 -6.02
N ILE A 61 -5.23 -19.24 -6.77
CA ILE A 61 -5.65 -20.64 -6.69
C ILE A 61 -4.42 -21.50 -6.37
N TYR A 62 -4.55 -22.37 -5.37
CA TYR A 62 -3.54 -23.33 -4.98
C TYR A 62 -3.94 -24.76 -5.37
N ALA A 63 -2.96 -25.67 -5.40
CA ALA A 63 -3.23 -27.07 -5.74
C ALA A 63 -4.13 -27.76 -4.70
N GLU A 64 -4.02 -27.35 -3.43
CA GLU A 64 -4.81 -27.84 -2.32
C GLU A 64 -6.29 -27.43 -2.42
N ASP A 65 -6.62 -26.37 -3.17
CA ASP A 65 -8.00 -25.89 -3.28
C ASP A 65 -8.89 -26.91 -4.01
N PHE A 66 -8.35 -27.68 -4.95
CA PHE A 66 -9.06 -28.79 -5.58
C PHE A 66 -9.38 -29.92 -4.59
N ILE A 67 -8.44 -30.23 -3.69
CA ILE A 67 -8.60 -31.25 -2.65
C ILE A 67 -9.63 -30.78 -1.61
N ARG A 68 -9.50 -29.54 -1.14
CA ARG A 68 -10.44 -28.90 -0.21
C ARG A 68 -11.85 -28.82 -0.80
N ALA A 69 -11.98 -28.44 -2.07
CA ALA A 69 -13.28 -28.40 -2.75
C ALA A 69 -13.97 -29.78 -2.76
N ARG A 70 -13.21 -30.85 -3.02
CA ARG A 70 -13.73 -32.22 -2.93
C ARG A 70 -14.13 -32.58 -1.50
N PHE A 71 -13.29 -32.27 -0.52
CA PHE A 71 -13.56 -32.50 0.90
C PHE A 71 -14.88 -31.82 1.34
N PHE A 72 -15.07 -30.54 1.03
CA PHE A 72 -16.29 -29.82 1.37
C PHE A 72 -17.53 -30.32 0.61
N LYS A 73 -17.36 -30.84 -0.62
CA LYS A 73 -18.46 -31.48 -1.36
C LYS A 73 -18.94 -32.76 -0.68
N GLU A 74 -18.04 -33.54 -0.10
CA GLU A 74 -18.32 -34.83 0.52
C GLU A 74 -18.81 -34.68 1.98
N PHE A 75 -18.11 -33.89 2.78
CA PHE A 75 -18.34 -33.76 4.22
C PHE A 75 -19.16 -32.51 4.62
N LYS A 76 -19.45 -31.60 3.68
CA LYS A 76 -20.19 -30.35 3.86
C LYS A 76 -19.61 -29.42 4.93
N ASN A 77 -20.00 -29.58 6.20
CA ASN A 77 -19.56 -28.71 7.28
C ASN A 77 -18.73 -29.50 8.29
N PRO A 78 -17.39 -29.39 8.26
CA PRO A 78 -16.51 -30.13 9.16
C PRO A 78 -16.43 -29.55 10.59
N GLY A 79 -17.14 -28.46 10.90
CA GLY A 79 -17.20 -27.87 12.25
C GLY A 79 -16.82 -26.39 12.31
N VAL A 80 -16.50 -25.92 13.51
CA VAL A 80 -16.10 -24.53 13.77
C VAL A 80 -14.59 -24.34 13.65
N PHE A 81 -14.18 -23.24 13.02
CA PHE A 81 -12.78 -22.87 12.84
C PHE A 81 -12.42 -21.70 13.76
N ASN A 82 -11.26 -21.79 14.42
CA ASN A 82 -10.73 -20.68 15.22
C ASN A 82 -9.80 -19.81 14.36
N LEU A 83 -10.32 -18.69 13.86
CA LEU A 83 -9.55 -17.73 13.05
C LEU A 83 -8.58 -16.86 13.86
N PHE A 84 -8.60 -16.92 15.19
CA PHE A 84 -7.66 -16.19 16.05
C PHE A 84 -6.33 -16.92 16.26
N SER A 85 -6.27 -18.22 16.00
CA SER A 85 -5.08 -19.03 16.19
C SER A 85 -4.34 -19.24 14.88
N SER A 86 -3.05 -18.88 14.84
CA SER A 86 -2.17 -19.12 13.68
C SER A 86 -1.72 -20.58 13.53
N ARG A 87 -1.97 -21.43 14.54
CA ARG A 87 -1.54 -22.85 14.57
C ARG A 87 -2.71 -23.83 14.49
N GLY A 88 -3.95 -23.33 14.41
CA GLY A 88 -5.12 -24.20 14.32
C GLY A 88 -5.22 -24.83 12.95
N MET A 89 -5.04 -26.15 12.85
CA MET A 89 -5.28 -26.88 11.60
C MET A 89 -6.77 -27.26 11.49
N PRO A 90 -7.51 -26.75 10.48
CA PRO A 90 -8.86 -27.18 10.18
C PRO A 90 -8.88 -28.64 9.71
N ALA A 91 -10.03 -29.31 9.82
CA ALA A 91 -10.15 -30.71 9.42
C ALA A 91 -9.88 -30.93 7.92
N SER A 92 -10.11 -29.92 7.08
CA SER A 92 -9.79 -29.97 5.63
C SER A 92 -8.29 -29.83 5.31
N GLU A 93 -7.46 -29.57 6.32
CA GLU A 93 -5.99 -29.42 6.19
C GLU A 93 -5.22 -30.57 6.85
N ARG A 94 -5.90 -31.37 7.69
CA ARG A 94 -5.34 -32.61 8.25
C ARG A 94 -5.38 -33.73 7.23
#